data_AF-A0A9E5JR35-F1
#
_entry.id   AF-A0A9E5JR35-F1
#
_cell.length_a   1.000
_cell.length_b   1.000
_cell.length_c   1.000
_cell.angle_alpha   90.00
_cell.angle_beta   90.00
_cell.angle_gamma   90.00
#
_symmetry.space_group_name_H-M   'P 1'
#
loop_
_entity.id
_entity.type
_entity.pdbx_description
1 polymer ?
#
loop_
_entity_poly.entity_id
_entity_poly.type
_entity_poly.pdbx_seq_one_letter_code
_entity_poly.pdbx_strand_id
1 'polypeptide(L)'
;MDLIQQNAGINRVYSSMRGELPPTGLLIREGFSYRALAAGTLASDRKALPRELRPPATRLMSSRGSALRFILTLIALVQTRRRAGAKAKLVEFGFEVAGHTSAWGWTDLIASDATNSNSGGVFLTARDKRARIVRNALLSLEEAGLVDIPGRPGERNRFEKFVLLNERGVEAIGEHEEYRVPTKAEPTFTFPAGLIANGWLHVLEDSEIAILLMVACAREGWRDGGLLVMPPEIRLQNYGIHRDIFSSARKTLVWFGLLNVEELGRHGDGRAENGDQLVHRLGLVPEGFESPAATVVMSALTAQLARR
;
A
#
# COMPACT_ATOMS: atom_id res chain seq x y z
N MET A 1 -11.75 19.50 0.48
CA MET A 1 -12.44 18.52 1.35
C MET A 1 -12.30 19.02 2.77
N ASP A 2 -13.36 18.99 3.58
CA ASP A 2 -13.28 19.46 4.97
C ASP A 2 -12.41 18.50 5.79
N LEU A 3 -11.45 19.04 6.53
CA LEU A 3 -10.43 18.32 7.33
C LEU A 3 -11.09 17.34 8.31
N ILE A 4 -12.27 17.75 8.81
CA ILE A 4 -13.10 16.98 9.72
C ILE A 4 -13.62 15.70 9.05
N GLN A 5 -14.02 15.77 7.78
CA GLN A 5 -14.59 14.62 7.07
C GLN A 5 -13.53 13.57 6.70
N GLN A 6 -12.33 14.00 6.32
CA GLN A 6 -11.22 13.08 6.02
C GLN A 6 -10.74 12.37 7.29
N ASN A 7 -10.56 13.12 8.38
CA ASN A 7 -10.22 12.56 9.69
C ASN A 7 -11.29 11.61 10.22
N ALA A 8 -12.57 11.96 10.07
CA ALA A 8 -13.67 11.08 10.46
C ALA A 8 -13.68 9.77 9.66
N GLY A 9 -13.40 9.83 8.35
CA GLY A 9 -13.28 8.65 7.49
C GLY A 9 -12.14 7.73 7.91
N ILE A 10 -10.95 8.29 8.14
CA ILE A 10 -9.75 7.57 8.58
C ILE A 10 -9.97 6.95 9.98
N ASN A 11 -10.47 7.72 10.94
CA ASN A 11 -10.78 7.22 12.28
C ASN A 11 -11.84 6.11 12.26
N ARG A 12 -12.80 6.19 11.34
CA ARG A 12 -13.80 5.14 11.11
C ARG A 12 -13.15 3.84 10.65
N VAL A 13 -12.13 3.90 9.79
CA VAL A 13 -11.36 2.72 9.38
C VAL A 13 -10.70 2.06 10.58
N TYR A 14 -9.93 2.80 11.37
CA TYR A 14 -9.16 2.19 12.46
C TYR A 14 -10.02 1.78 13.66
N SER A 15 -11.13 2.48 13.94
CA SER A 15 -12.10 2.03 14.94
C SER A 15 -12.82 0.72 14.57
N SER A 16 -12.91 0.39 13.29
CA SER A 16 -13.44 -0.90 12.83
C SER A 16 -12.43 -2.05 12.99
N MET A 17 -11.13 -1.74 12.99
CA MET A 17 -10.04 -2.69 13.23
C MET A 17 -9.80 -2.88 14.74
N ARG A 18 -10.75 -3.53 15.42
CA ARG A 18 -10.55 -3.96 16.82
C ARG A 18 -9.31 -4.87 16.95
N GLY A 19 -8.41 -4.52 17.88
CA GLY A 19 -7.17 -5.24 18.19
C GLY A 19 -5.96 -4.31 18.16
N GLU A 20 -4.83 -4.77 18.70
CA GLU A 20 -3.55 -4.06 18.60
C GLU A 20 -2.73 -4.73 17.51
N LEU A 21 -2.07 -3.92 16.67
CA LEU A 21 -1.03 -4.47 15.81
C LEU A 21 0.11 -5.00 16.68
N PRO A 22 0.86 -6.00 16.20
CA PRO A 22 2.11 -6.36 16.86
C PRO A 22 2.96 -5.09 17.09
N PRO A 23 3.57 -4.91 18.27
CA PRO A 23 4.40 -3.73 18.55
C PRO A 23 5.52 -3.54 17.52
N THR A 24 5.95 -4.64 16.91
CA THR A 24 6.93 -4.66 15.84
C THR A 24 6.45 -3.97 14.56
N GLY A 25 5.14 -3.92 14.31
CA GLY A 25 4.51 -3.42 13.09
C GLY A 25 3.84 -4.49 12.25
N LEU A 26 3.45 -4.12 11.02
CA LEU A 26 2.80 -5.00 10.06
C LEU A 26 3.84 -5.91 9.39
N LEU A 27 3.69 -7.23 9.53
CA LEU A 27 4.60 -8.20 8.92
C LEU A 27 4.18 -8.48 7.47
N ILE A 28 5.11 -8.40 6.52
CA ILE A 28 4.83 -8.63 5.10
C ILE A 28 5.89 -9.59 4.54
N ARG A 29 5.45 -10.61 3.80
CA ARG A 29 6.39 -11.47 3.04
C ARG A 29 7.11 -10.65 1.98
N GLU A 30 8.43 -10.82 1.87
CA GLU A 30 9.25 -10.09 0.91
C GLU A 30 8.72 -10.16 -0.53
N GLY A 31 8.15 -11.32 -0.91
CA GLY A 31 7.57 -11.55 -2.23
C GLY A 31 6.40 -10.63 -2.61
N PHE A 32 5.76 -9.96 -1.65
CA PHE A 32 4.75 -8.94 -1.94
C PHE A 32 5.38 -7.70 -2.60
N SER A 33 6.58 -7.32 -2.17
CA SER A 33 7.26 -6.09 -2.61
C SER A 33 8.41 -6.36 -3.59
N TYR A 34 9.00 -7.55 -3.57
CA TYR A 34 10.20 -7.89 -4.33
C TYR A 34 10.03 -9.20 -5.11
N ARG A 35 10.41 -9.22 -6.39
CA ARG A 35 10.52 -10.45 -7.18
C ARG A 35 11.94 -11.00 -7.11
N ALA A 36 12.08 -12.29 -6.75
CA ALA A 36 13.38 -12.97 -6.74
C ALA A 36 13.98 -13.15 -8.14
N LEU A 37 13.14 -13.45 -9.14
CA LEU A 37 13.56 -13.49 -10.53
C LEU A 37 13.33 -12.12 -11.15
N ALA A 38 14.41 -11.47 -11.56
CA ALA A 38 14.34 -10.26 -12.36
C ALA A 38 13.52 -10.54 -13.63
N ALA A 39 12.76 -9.54 -14.09
CA ALA A 39 11.88 -9.74 -15.23
C ALA A 39 12.62 -10.05 -16.55
N GLY A 40 13.94 -9.85 -16.60
CA GLY A 40 14.78 -10.22 -17.75
C GLY A 40 14.44 -9.43 -19.03
N THR A 41 13.81 -8.27 -18.89
CA THR A 41 13.35 -7.45 -20.02
C THR A 41 14.27 -6.24 -20.26
N LEU A 42 14.20 -5.69 -21.48
CA LEU A 42 14.78 -4.38 -21.87
C LEU A 42 14.10 -3.18 -21.18
N ALA A 43 13.56 -3.35 -19.97
CA ALA A 43 13.08 -2.23 -19.18
C ALA A 43 14.25 -1.26 -18.96
N SER A 44 13.95 0.03 -19.03
CA SER A 44 14.95 1.09 -18.83
C SER A 44 14.30 2.23 -18.08
N ASP A 45 15.09 3.22 -17.68
CA ASP A 45 14.56 4.45 -17.08
C ASP A 45 13.47 5.14 -17.93
N ARG A 46 13.45 4.90 -19.25
CA ARG A 46 12.44 5.46 -20.18
C ARG A 46 11.23 4.54 -20.40
N LYS A 47 11.29 3.27 -19.99
CA LYS A 47 10.23 2.29 -20.20
C LYS A 47 10.02 1.46 -18.95
N ALA A 48 8.95 1.78 -18.22
CA ALA A 48 8.54 1.03 -17.05
C ALA A 48 8.22 -0.43 -17.40
N LEU A 49 8.47 -1.31 -16.44
CA LEU A 49 8.17 -2.74 -16.56
C LEU A 49 6.65 -2.97 -16.76
N PRO A 50 6.21 -3.89 -17.63
CA PRO A 50 4.80 -4.31 -17.72
C PRO A 50 4.25 -4.75 -16.36
N ARG A 51 2.95 -4.56 -16.10
CA ARG A 51 2.37 -4.77 -14.76
C ARG A 51 2.46 -6.22 -14.30
N GLU A 52 2.30 -7.14 -15.22
CA GLU A 52 2.32 -8.60 -15.02
C GLU A 52 3.70 -9.04 -14.54
N LEU A 53 4.75 -8.31 -14.95
CA LEU A 53 6.12 -8.56 -14.56
C LEU A 53 6.53 -7.83 -13.27
N ARG A 54 5.61 -7.11 -12.62
CA ARG A 54 5.87 -6.43 -11.34
C ARG A 54 5.50 -7.32 -10.16
N PRO A 55 6.14 -7.14 -8.98
CA PRO A 55 5.67 -7.75 -7.74
C PRO A 55 4.24 -7.28 -7.42
N PRO A 56 3.49 -8.03 -6.60
CA PRO A 56 2.11 -7.70 -6.23
C PRO A 56 1.90 -6.23 -5.83
N ALA A 57 2.77 -5.67 -4.97
CA ALA A 57 2.66 -4.30 -4.50
C ALA A 57 2.62 -3.27 -5.64
N THR A 58 3.50 -3.39 -6.64
CA THR A 58 3.59 -2.41 -7.74
C THR A 58 2.78 -2.78 -8.98
N ARG A 59 2.28 -4.02 -9.04
CA ARG A 59 1.25 -4.47 -9.99
C ARG A 59 -0.10 -3.82 -9.71
N LEU A 60 -0.46 -3.67 -8.43
CA LEU A 60 -1.71 -3.06 -8.00
C LEU A 60 -1.76 -1.53 -8.13
N MET A 61 -0.61 -0.89 -8.36
CA MET A 61 -0.51 0.57 -8.40
C MET A 61 -1.39 1.18 -9.50
N SER A 62 -2.22 2.14 -9.10
CA SER A 62 -2.88 3.05 -10.04
C SER A 62 -3.10 4.42 -9.41
N SER A 63 -3.22 5.47 -10.23
CA SER A 63 -3.29 6.86 -9.77
C SER A 63 -4.46 7.17 -8.83
N ARG A 64 -5.53 6.35 -8.87
CA ARG A 64 -6.68 6.44 -7.96
C ARG A 64 -7.07 5.07 -7.39
N GLY A 65 -6.13 4.13 -7.38
CA GLY A 65 -6.37 2.75 -6.96
C GLY A 65 -6.59 2.64 -5.48
N SER A 66 -7.59 1.89 -5.05
CA SER A 66 -7.78 1.52 -3.65
C SER A 66 -7.27 0.11 -3.35
N ALA A 67 -6.84 -0.66 -4.37
CA ALA A 67 -6.50 -2.07 -4.24
C ALA A 67 -5.28 -2.30 -3.33
N LEU A 68 -4.17 -1.58 -3.55
CA LEU A 68 -2.96 -1.70 -2.72
C LEU A 68 -3.23 -1.33 -1.25
N ARG A 69 -3.98 -0.25 -1.04
CA ARG A 69 -4.40 0.18 0.29
C ARG A 69 -5.31 -0.85 0.94
N PHE A 70 -6.29 -1.37 0.20
CA PHE A 70 -7.23 -2.34 0.73
C PHE A 70 -6.57 -3.66 1.12
N ILE A 71 -5.65 -4.21 0.31
CA ILE A 71 -4.95 -5.45 0.67
C ILE A 71 -4.09 -5.29 1.93
N LEU A 72 -3.37 -4.17 2.06
CA LEU A 72 -2.58 -3.88 3.27
C LEU A 72 -3.48 -3.72 4.50
N THR A 73 -4.66 -3.09 4.36
CA THR A 73 -5.66 -3.01 5.44
C THR A 73 -6.21 -4.40 5.80
N LEU A 74 -6.48 -5.27 4.83
CA LEU A 74 -6.94 -6.64 5.08
C LEU A 74 -5.87 -7.45 5.83
N ILE A 75 -4.60 -7.36 5.40
CA ILE A 75 -3.48 -8.02 6.08
C ILE A 75 -3.36 -7.50 7.52
N ALA A 76 -3.41 -6.19 7.72
CA ALA A 76 -3.37 -5.58 9.04
C ALA A 76 -4.52 -6.09 9.94
N LEU A 77 -5.76 -6.09 9.43
CA LEU A 77 -6.93 -6.60 10.14
C LEU A 77 -6.79 -8.08 10.53
N VAL A 78 -6.20 -8.92 9.68
CA VAL A 78 -5.96 -10.32 10.03
C VAL A 78 -4.91 -10.42 11.13
N GLN A 79 -3.82 -9.65 11.03
CA GLN A 79 -2.72 -9.69 12.02
C GLN A 79 -3.11 -9.12 13.39
N THR A 80 -4.06 -8.19 13.48
CA THR A 80 -4.58 -7.71 14.77
C THR A 80 -5.48 -8.73 15.48
N ARG A 81 -6.04 -9.69 14.74
CA ARG A 81 -7.03 -10.66 15.26
C ARG A 81 -6.53 -12.10 15.33
N ARG A 82 -5.40 -12.41 14.69
CA ARG A 82 -4.90 -13.77 14.52
C ARG A 82 -3.42 -13.87 14.90
N ARG A 83 -3.05 -14.98 15.53
CA ARG A 83 -1.66 -15.33 15.83
C ARG A 83 -0.92 -15.82 14.57
N ALA A 84 0.42 -15.80 14.63
CA ALA A 84 1.28 -16.38 13.59
C ALA A 84 0.85 -17.80 13.18
N GLY A 85 0.89 -18.08 11.87
CA GLY A 85 0.49 -19.34 11.24
C GLY A 85 -1.03 -19.56 11.08
N ALA A 86 -1.86 -18.76 11.74
CA ALA A 86 -3.31 -18.87 11.62
C ALA A 86 -3.81 -18.33 10.27
N LYS A 87 -4.80 -19.02 9.70
CA LYS A 87 -5.51 -18.61 8.48
C LYS A 87 -6.28 -17.31 8.69
N ALA A 88 -6.45 -16.53 7.61
CA ALA A 88 -7.22 -15.29 7.61
C ALA A 88 -8.66 -15.52 8.10
N LYS A 89 -9.37 -16.46 7.45
CA LYS A 89 -10.79 -16.73 7.66
C LYS A 89 -11.64 -15.47 7.79
N LEU A 90 -11.60 -14.60 6.78
CA LEU A 90 -12.26 -13.30 6.79
C LEU A 90 -13.79 -13.38 7.04
N VAL A 91 -14.43 -14.48 6.63
CA VAL A 91 -15.85 -14.75 6.92
C VAL A 91 -16.19 -14.73 8.41
N GLU A 92 -15.25 -15.13 9.29
CA GLU A 92 -15.45 -15.12 10.74
C GLU A 92 -15.44 -13.70 11.32
N PHE A 93 -15.02 -12.68 10.56
CA PHE A 93 -15.01 -11.30 11.02
C PHE A 93 -16.36 -10.59 10.87
N GLY A 94 -17.31 -11.19 10.13
CA GLY A 94 -18.68 -10.69 10.02
C GLY A 94 -18.85 -9.37 9.27
N PHE A 95 -17.89 -8.99 8.43
CA PHE A 95 -18.01 -7.81 7.58
C PHE A 95 -18.79 -8.13 6.31
N GLU A 96 -19.73 -7.26 5.98
CA GLU A 96 -20.48 -7.31 4.71
C GLU A 96 -19.84 -6.39 3.66
N VAL A 97 -20.11 -6.61 2.36
CA VAL A 97 -19.54 -5.74 1.30
C VAL A 97 -19.92 -4.28 1.48
N ALA A 98 -21.16 -3.98 1.86
CA ALA A 98 -21.59 -2.62 2.20
C ALA A 98 -22.04 -2.57 3.66
N GLY A 99 -21.31 -1.85 4.52
CA GLY A 99 -21.65 -1.73 5.94
C GLY A 99 -23.06 -1.15 6.16
N HIS A 100 -23.68 -1.47 7.29
CA HIS A 100 -25.01 -1.02 7.72
C HIS A 100 -24.87 -0.03 8.88
N THR A 101 -25.96 0.63 9.29
CA THR A 101 -25.94 1.48 10.50
C THR A 101 -25.58 0.70 11.77
N SER A 102 -25.85 -0.61 11.79
CA SER A 102 -25.63 -1.51 12.94
C SER A 102 -24.44 -2.47 12.77
N ALA A 103 -23.82 -2.54 11.59
CA ALA A 103 -22.76 -3.52 11.30
C ALA A 103 -21.68 -2.93 10.39
N TRP A 104 -20.42 -3.22 10.70
CA TRP A 104 -19.28 -2.82 9.87
C TRP A 104 -19.27 -3.59 8.55
N GLY A 105 -18.85 -2.93 7.48
CA GLY A 105 -18.60 -3.56 6.20
C GLY A 105 -17.20 -3.30 5.67
N TRP A 106 -16.83 -4.01 4.61
CA TRP A 106 -15.55 -3.84 3.91
C TRP A 106 -15.35 -2.39 3.42
N THR A 107 -16.44 -1.67 3.14
CA THR A 107 -16.43 -0.23 2.83
C THR A 107 -15.92 0.66 3.95
N ASP A 108 -15.99 0.19 5.19
CA ASP A 108 -15.49 0.93 6.34
C ASP A 108 -13.98 0.78 6.50
N LEU A 109 -13.31 -0.08 5.72
CA LEU A 109 -11.86 -0.27 5.73
C LEU A 109 -11.10 0.63 4.73
N ILE A 110 -11.82 1.50 4.01
CA ILE A 110 -11.24 2.40 3.01
C ILE A 110 -11.78 3.80 3.23
N ALA A 111 -10.89 4.76 3.49
CA ALA A 111 -11.26 6.18 3.44
C ALA A 111 -11.52 6.60 1.97
N SER A 112 -12.64 7.27 1.73
CA SER A 112 -13.02 7.78 0.40
C SER A 112 -13.63 9.17 0.51
N ASP A 113 -13.47 9.99 -0.52
CA ASP A 113 -14.14 11.28 -0.71
C ASP A 113 -15.59 11.16 -1.22
N ALA A 114 -16.14 9.94 -1.23
CA ALA A 114 -17.47 9.68 -1.77
C ALA A 114 -18.56 10.49 -1.05
N THR A 115 -19.12 11.46 -1.77
CA THR A 115 -20.29 12.23 -1.37
C THR A 115 -21.53 11.77 -2.14
N ASN A 116 -22.73 12.05 -1.61
CA ASN A 116 -23.97 11.86 -2.38
C ASN A 116 -23.91 12.73 -3.63
N SER A 117 -24.29 12.19 -4.78
CA SER A 117 -24.40 12.98 -6.01
C SER A 117 -25.73 12.72 -6.68
N ASN A 118 -26.36 13.79 -7.14
CA ASN A 118 -27.54 13.74 -7.98
C ASN A 118 -27.18 14.21 -9.39
N SER A 119 -26.30 13.46 -10.06
CA SER A 119 -25.84 13.77 -11.42
C SER A 119 -26.59 12.90 -12.41
N GLY A 120 -27.20 13.51 -13.44
CA GLY A 120 -27.88 12.79 -14.52
C GLY A 120 -29.18 12.07 -14.14
N GLY A 121 -29.87 12.49 -13.08
CA GLY A 121 -31.16 11.90 -12.67
C GLY A 121 -31.07 10.56 -11.93
N VAL A 122 -29.87 10.05 -11.66
CA VAL A 122 -29.62 8.85 -10.84
C VAL A 122 -29.04 9.27 -9.48
N PHE A 123 -29.79 9.02 -8.41
CA PHE A 123 -29.33 9.28 -7.05
C PHE A 123 -28.36 8.17 -6.62
N LEU A 124 -27.07 8.50 -6.52
CA LEU A 124 -26.03 7.61 -6.02
C LEU A 124 -25.60 8.05 -4.63
N THR A 125 -25.78 7.16 -3.65
CA THR A 125 -25.37 7.44 -2.28
C THR A 125 -23.85 7.31 -2.12
N ALA A 126 -23.29 8.00 -1.14
CA ALA A 126 -21.91 7.83 -0.71
C ALA A 126 -21.59 6.35 -0.36
N ARG A 127 -22.58 5.61 0.17
CA ARG A 127 -22.46 4.18 0.48
C ARG A 127 -22.27 3.35 -0.80
N ASP A 128 -23.07 3.60 -1.83
CA ASP A 128 -22.98 2.87 -3.10
C ASP A 128 -21.64 3.12 -3.80
N LYS A 129 -21.17 4.37 -3.75
CA LYS A 129 -19.84 4.74 -4.26
C LYS A 129 -18.72 4.01 -3.52
N ARG A 130 -18.75 3.95 -2.18
CA ARG A 130 -17.78 3.17 -1.40
C ARG A 130 -17.86 1.68 -1.72
N ALA A 131 -19.05 1.11 -1.82
CA ALA A 131 -19.23 -0.30 -2.18
C ALA A 131 -18.64 -0.59 -3.57
N ARG A 132 -18.79 0.34 -4.52
CA ARG A 132 -18.15 0.25 -5.84
C ARG A 132 -16.62 0.29 -5.73
N ILE A 133 -16.05 1.16 -4.90
CA ILE A 133 -14.60 1.22 -4.65
C ILE A 133 -14.07 -0.13 -4.12
N VAL A 134 -14.74 -0.73 -3.15
CA VAL A 134 -14.37 -2.05 -2.60
C VAL A 134 -14.49 -3.15 -3.65
N ARG A 135 -15.60 -3.20 -4.40
CA ARG A 135 -15.77 -4.21 -5.47
C ARG A 135 -14.70 -4.09 -6.55
N ASN A 136 -14.37 -2.87 -6.97
CA ASN A 136 -13.29 -2.64 -7.92
C ASN A 136 -11.94 -3.06 -7.36
N ALA A 137 -11.67 -2.77 -6.08
CA ALA A 137 -10.46 -3.24 -5.41
C ALA A 137 -10.39 -4.77 -5.40
N LEU A 138 -11.47 -5.45 -5.03
CA LEU A 138 -11.55 -6.91 -5.03
C LEU A 138 -11.30 -7.50 -6.42
N LEU A 139 -11.86 -6.91 -7.49
CA LEU A 139 -11.59 -7.35 -8.85
C LEU A 139 -10.10 -7.19 -9.23
N SER A 140 -9.48 -6.06 -8.88
CA SER A 140 -8.04 -5.88 -9.11
C SER A 140 -7.17 -6.83 -8.28
N LEU A 141 -7.61 -7.20 -7.08
CA LEU A 141 -6.92 -8.19 -6.23
C LEU A 141 -7.10 -9.62 -6.76
N GLU A 142 -8.28 -9.96 -7.30
CA GLU A 142 -8.53 -11.23 -7.98
C GLU A 142 -7.65 -11.38 -9.23
N GLU A 143 -7.60 -10.35 -10.08
CA GLU A 143 -6.73 -10.30 -11.26
C GLU A 143 -5.24 -10.43 -10.88
N ALA A 144 -4.84 -9.89 -9.73
CA ALA A 144 -3.47 -10.01 -9.22
C ALA A 144 -3.18 -11.34 -8.49
N GLY A 145 -4.18 -12.23 -8.34
CA GLY A 145 -4.03 -13.50 -7.63
C GLY A 145 -3.82 -13.33 -6.12
N LEU A 146 -4.45 -12.32 -5.51
CA LEU A 146 -4.35 -12.00 -4.07
C LEU A 146 -5.66 -12.22 -3.31
N VAL A 147 -6.75 -12.41 -4.05
CA VAL A 147 -8.07 -12.76 -3.51
C VAL A 147 -8.71 -13.79 -4.43
N ASP A 148 -9.43 -14.75 -3.86
CA ASP A 148 -10.33 -15.63 -4.60
C ASP A 148 -11.79 -15.18 -4.38
N ILE A 149 -12.54 -14.99 -5.46
CA ILE A 149 -13.95 -14.58 -5.43
C ILE A 149 -14.80 -15.76 -5.93
N PRO A 150 -15.43 -16.54 -5.03
CA PRO A 150 -16.09 -17.79 -5.43
C PRO A 150 -17.35 -17.58 -6.29
N GLY A 151 -17.98 -16.40 -6.20
CA GLY A 151 -19.20 -16.09 -6.95
C GLY A 151 -18.93 -15.66 -8.39
N ARG A 152 -19.74 -16.13 -9.33
CA ARG A 152 -19.58 -15.87 -10.76
C ARG A 152 -19.92 -14.41 -11.13
N PRO A 153 -19.39 -13.88 -12.24
CA PRO A 153 -19.83 -12.59 -12.76
C PRO A 153 -21.35 -12.52 -12.94
N GLY A 154 -21.97 -11.47 -12.40
CA GLY A 154 -23.42 -11.26 -12.44
C GLY A 154 -24.20 -11.86 -11.26
N GLU A 155 -23.58 -12.72 -10.45
CA GLU A 155 -24.25 -13.28 -9.27
C GLU A 155 -24.45 -12.24 -8.17
N ARG A 156 -25.64 -12.28 -7.55
CA ARG A 156 -25.95 -11.47 -6.36
C ARG A 156 -25.01 -11.89 -5.23
N ASN A 157 -24.44 -10.92 -4.52
CA ASN A 157 -23.57 -11.15 -3.37
C ASN A 157 -22.25 -11.91 -3.68
N ARG A 158 -21.78 -11.91 -4.95
CA ARG A 158 -20.54 -12.62 -5.34
C ARG A 158 -19.30 -12.26 -4.51
N PHE A 159 -19.28 -11.07 -3.94
CA PHE A 159 -18.16 -10.54 -3.16
C PHE A 159 -18.25 -10.81 -1.65
N GLU A 160 -19.29 -11.46 -1.13
CA GLU A 160 -19.47 -11.60 0.34
C GLU A 160 -18.55 -12.65 0.98
N LYS A 161 -18.09 -13.64 0.19
CA LYS A 161 -17.31 -14.79 0.70
C LYS A 161 -15.92 -14.89 0.07
N PHE A 162 -15.36 -13.75 -0.32
CA PHE A 162 -14.01 -13.74 -0.89
C PHE A 162 -12.98 -14.27 0.12
N VAL A 163 -11.95 -14.93 -0.39
CA VAL A 163 -10.87 -15.50 0.40
C VAL A 163 -9.61 -14.68 0.15
N LEU A 164 -8.97 -14.23 1.22
CA LEU A 164 -7.66 -13.60 1.14
C LEU A 164 -6.59 -14.66 0.83
N LEU A 165 -5.84 -14.49 -0.25
CA LEU A 165 -4.75 -15.39 -0.64
C LEU A 165 -3.40 -14.87 -0.15
N ASN A 166 -2.39 -15.74 -0.18
CA ASN A 166 -1.01 -15.44 0.15
C ASN A 166 -0.56 -14.18 -0.61
N GLU A 167 -0.04 -13.19 0.11
CA GLU A 167 0.29 -11.88 -0.45
C GLU A 167 1.44 -11.93 -1.45
N ARG A 168 2.22 -13.02 -1.50
CA ARG A 168 3.21 -13.24 -2.56
C ARG A 168 2.57 -13.41 -3.94
N GLY A 169 1.27 -13.72 -3.99
CA GLY A 169 0.49 -13.93 -5.20
C GLY A 169 0.62 -15.35 -5.76
N VAL A 170 -0.44 -15.79 -6.43
CA VAL A 170 -0.54 -17.13 -7.05
C VAL A 170 0.63 -17.42 -7.99
N GLU A 171 1.12 -16.44 -8.75
CA GLU A 171 2.25 -16.63 -9.66
C GLU A 171 3.55 -17.00 -8.96
N ALA A 172 3.77 -16.53 -7.73
CA ALA A 172 4.99 -16.81 -6.97
C ALA A 172 4.90 -18.12 -6.18
N ILE A 173 3.69 -18.54 -5.82
CA ILE A 173 3.44 -19.76 -5.03
C ILE A 173 3.14 -20.97 -5.93
N GLY A 174 2.52 -20.73 -7.08
CA GLY A 174 2.06 -21.76 -8.02
C GLY A 174 0.62 -22.25 -7.79
N GLU A 175 -0.02 -21.84 -6.69
CA GLU A 175 -1.39 -22.24 -6.33
C GLU A 175 -2.13 -21.14 -5.55
N HIS A 176 -3.46 -21.31 -5.43
CA HIS A 176 -4.34 -20.43 -4.65
C HIS A 176 -4.23 -20.75 -3.16
N GLU A 177 -3.09 -20.42 -2.56
CA GLU A 177 -2.87 -20.61 -1.13
C GLU A 177 -3.60 -19.53 -0.32
N GLU A 178 -4.48 -19.92 0.61
CA GLU A 178 -5.13 -18.99 1.54
C GLU A 178 -4.10 -18.30 2.46
N TYR A 179 -4.25 -16.99 2.64
CA TYR A 179 -3.38 -16.22 3.52
C TYR A 179 -3.37 -16.77 4.94
N ARG A 180 -2.15 -16.85 5.48
CA ARG A 180 -1.87 -17.08 6.89
C ARG A 180 -0.95 -16.00 7.41
N VAL A 181 -1.14 -15.59 8.65
CA VAL A 181 -0.21 -14.69 9.33
C VAL A 181 1.20 -15.30 9.25
N PRO A 182 2.20 -14.58 8.72
CA PRO A 182 3.55 -15.12 8.57
C PRO A 182 4.11 -15.67 9.88
N THR A 183 4.90 -16.73 9.77
CA THR A 183 5.68 -17.31 10.85
C THR A 183 7.12 -16.79 10.81
N LYS A 184 7.87 -16.96 11.91
CA LYS A 184 9.28 -16.53 11.99
C LYS A 184 10.21 -17.25 11.01
N ALA A 185 9.79 -18.36 10.41
CA ALA A 185 10.58 -19.13 9.46
C ALA A 185 10.52 -18.57 8.03
N GLU A 186 9.61 -17.62 7.77
CA GLU A 186 9.36 -17.08 6.45
C GLU A 186 10.17 -15.79 6.22
N PRO A 187 10.65 -15.53 4.99
CA PRO A 187 11.31 -14.28 4.66
C PRO A 187 10.29 -13.13 4.66
N THR A 188 10.34 -12.33 5.73
CA THR A 188 9.43 -11.21 5.97
C THR A 188 10.21 -9.97 6.37
N PHE A 189 9.62 -8.81 6.08
CA PHE A 189 10.04 -7.54 6.64
C PHE A 189 8.87 -6.90 7.41
N THR A 190 9.19 -5.91 8.22
CA THR A 190 8.19 -5.23 9.05
C THR A 190 7.99 -3.81 8.61
N PHE A 191 6.73 -3.38 8.60
CA PHE A 191 6.32 -2.03 8.26
C PHE A 191 5.85 -1.29 9.53
N PRO A 192 6.23 -0.01 9.75
CA PRO A 192 5.96 0.68 11.01
C PRO A 192 4.49 0.64 11.42
N ALA A 193 4.22 0.32 12.70
CA ALA A 193 2.86 0.21 13.23
C ALA A 193 2.06 1.51 13.04
N GLY A 194 2.72 2.65 13.21
CA GLY A 194 2.14 3.98 13.00
C GLY A 194 1.55 4.20 11.61
N LEU A 195 2.01 3.48 10.57
CA LEU A 195 1.43 3.61 9.23
C LEU A 195 -0.06 3.25 9.20
N ILE A 196 -0.43 2.22 9.96
CA ILE A 196 -1.82 1.82 10.14
C ILE A 196 -2.41 2.67 11.27
N ALA A 197 -1.83 2.65 12.48
CA ALA A 197 -2.43 3.28 13.65
C ALA A 197 -2.75 4.78 13.46
N ASN A 198 -1.96 5.50 12.66
CA ASN A 198 -2.09 6.94 12.46
C ASN A 198 -2.62 7.33 11.08
N GLY A 199 -3.10 6.38 10.26
CA GLY A 199 -3.84 6.71 9.04
C GLY A 199 -3.02 6.99 7.78
N TRP A 200 -1.72 6.72 7.80
CA TRP A 200 -0.83 6.97 6.66
C TRP A 200 -1.24 6.21 5.41
N LEU A 201 -1.68 4.95 5.55
CA LEU A 201 -2.10 4.12 4.42
C LEU A 201 -3.23 4.74 3.59
N HIS A 202 -4.06 5.61 4.19
CA HIS A 202 -5.21 6.22 3.52
C HIS A 202 -4.95 7.61 2.94
N VAL A 203 -3.84 8.24 3.29
CA VAL A 203 -3.45 9.56 2.75
C VAL A 203 -2.32 9.49 1.74
N LEU A 204 -1.55 8.39 1.73
CA LEU A 204 -0.48 8.16 0.77
C LEU A 204 -1.02 7.63 -0.57
N GLU A 205 -0.37 8.03 -1.66
CA GLU A 205 -0.54 7.42 -2.97
C GLU A 205 0.08 6.02 -3.02
N ASP A 206 -0.40 5.18 -3.95
CA ASP A 206 0.14 3.83 -4.15
C ASP A 206 1.65 3.86 -4.47
N SER A 207 2.13 4.93 -5.13
CA SER A 207 3.54 5.17 -5.44
C SER A 207 4.39 5.38 -4.19
N GLU A 208 3.89 6.16 -3.24
CA GLU A 208 4.53 6.45 -1.96
C GLU A 208 4.56 5.20 -1.08
N ILE A 209 3.45 4.47 -1.01
CA ILE A 209 3.38 3.17 -0.31
C ILE A 209 4.41 2.20 -0.90
N ALA A 210 4.51 2.10 -2.24
CA ALA A 210 5.49 1.23 -2.89
C ALA A 210 6.94 1.58 -2.54
N ILE A 211 7.30 2.87 -2.47
CA ILE A 211 8.65 3.28 -2.04
C ILE A 211 8.90 2.87 -0.59
N LEU A 212 7.96 3.13 0.31
CA LEU A 212 8.11 2.78 1.72
C LEU A 212 8.25 1.26 1.91
N LEU A 213 7.46 0.46 1.19
CA LEU A 213 7.58 -1.00 1.16
C LEU A 213 8.95 -1.47 0.64
N MET A 214 9.46 -0.86 -0.43
CA MET A 214 10.79 -1.16 -0.94
C MET A 214 11.88 -0.88 0.10
N VAL A 215 11.82 0.28 0.78
CA VAL A 215 12.82 0.66 1.79
C VAL A 215 12.73 -0.23 3.03
N ALA A 216 11.53 -0.64 3.44
CA ALA A 216 11.33 -1.60 4.53
C ALA A 216 11.83 -3.00 4.17
N CYS A 217 11.60 -3.45 2.94
CA CYS A 217 12.04 -4.74 2.43
C CYS A 217 13.57 -4.82 2.25
N ALA A 218 14.18 -3.77 1.69
CA ALA A 218 15.63 -3.59 1.55
C ALA A 218 16.41 -4.73 0.82
N ARG A 219 15.72 -5.66 0.18
CA ARG A 219 16.31 -6.82 -0.50
C ARG A 219 17.12 -6.39 -1.72
N GLU A 220 18.30 -6.99 -1.88
CA GLU A 220 19.32 -6.61 -2.90
C GLU A 220 19.81 -5.16 -2.81
N GLY A 221 19.50 -4.44 -1.73
CA GLY A 221 20.17 -3.21 -1.36
C GLY A 221 21.27 -3.45 -0.32
N TRP A 222 22.11 -2.44 -0.10
CA TRP A 222 23.11 -2.47 0.97
C TRP A 222 22.96 -1.27 1.88
N ARG A 223 23.60 -1.32 3.05
CA ARG A 223 23.62 -0.22 4.01
C ARG A 223 24.91 0.58 3.87
N ASP A 224 24.77 1.90 3.87
CA ASP A 224 25.88 2.85 3.84
C ASP A 224 25.49 4.06 4.69
N GLY A 225 26.29 4.39 5.70
CA GLY A 225 25.93 5.39 6.72
C GLY A 225 24.64 5.04 7.50
N GLY A 226 24.27 3.76 7.61
CA GLY A 226 23.01 3.32 8.22
C GLY A 226 21.78 3.43 7.30
N LEU A 227 21.92 4.05 6.13
CA LEU A 227 20.84 4.23 5.15
C LEU A 227 20.91 3.16 4.06
N LEU A 228 19.75 2.84 3.48
CA LEU A 228 19.62 1.91 2.37
C LEU A 228 20.08 2.55 1.07
N VAL A 229 21.07 1.96 0.42
CA VAL A 229 21.38 2.21 -0.96
C VAL A 229 20.67 1.17 -1.82
N MET A 230 19.85 1.64 -2.76
CA MET A 230 19.10 0.79 -3.68
C MET A 230 19.52 1.06 -5.13
N PRO A 231 20.12 0.08 -5.83
CA PRO A 231 20.45 0.21 -7.24
C PRO A 231 19.22 0.55 -8.09
N PRO A 232 19.34 1.48 -9.06
CA PRO A 232 18.26 1.77 -10.00
C PRO A 232 17.75 0.53 -10.74
N GLU A 233 18.65 -0.38 -11.14
CA GLU A 233 18.30 -1.60 -11.87
C GLU A 233 17.46 -2.55 -11.02
N ILE A 234 17.86 -2.81 -9.77
CA ILE A 234 17.10 -3.64 -8.82
C ILE A 234 15.73 -3.03 -8.54
N ARG A 235 15.69 -1.71 -8.28
CA ARG A 235 14.45 -0.96 -8.09
C ARG A 235 13.49 -1.10 -9.28
N LEU A 236 14.01 -1.09 -10.50
CA LEU A 236 13.21 -1.23 -11.71
C LEU A 236 12.76 -2.69 -11.95
N GLN A 237 13.70 -3.64 -11.94
CA GLN A 237 13.46 -5.02 -12.37
C GLN A 237 12.78 -5.89 -11.31
N ASN A 238 13.09 -5.68 -10.04
CA ASN A 238 12.62 -6.53 -8.95
C ASN A 238 11.48 -5.89 -8.16
N TYR A 239 11.52 -4.56 -7.97
CA TYR A 239 10.47 -3.82 -7.29
C TYR A 239 9.43 -3.22 -8.25
N GLY A 240 9.72 -3.10 -9.56
CA GLY A 240 8.79 -2.52 -10.53
C GLY A 240 8.63 -1.00 -10.42
N ILE A 241 9.59 -0.32 -9.78
CA ILE A 241 9.54 1.12 -9.49
C ILE A 241 10.43 1.85 -10.50
N HIS A 242 9.82 2.56 -11.45
CA HIS A 242 10.58 3.33 -12.45
C HIS A 242 11.02 4.71 -11.91
N ARG A 243 11.93 5.38 -12.62
CA ARG A 243 12.59 6.63 -12.21
C ARG A 243 11.62 7.76 -11.83
N ASP A 244 10.59 8.03 -12.62
CA ASP A 244 9.73 9.19 -12.38
C ASP A 244 8.83 8.98 -11.17
N ILE A 245 8.23 7.80 -11.01
CA ILE A 245 7.52 7.40 -9.78
C ILE A 245 8.43 7.56 -8.54
N PHE A 246 9.66 7.06 -8.61
CA PHE A 246 10.58 7.17 -7.48
C PHE A 246 10.93 8.63 -7.18
N SER A 247 11.17 9.43 -8.20
CA SER A 247 11.57 10.83 -8.04
C SER A 247 10.46 11.68 -7.43
N SER A 248 9.20 11.49 -7.84
CA SER A 248 8.07 12.22 -7.27
C SER A 248 7.71 11.72 -5.88
N ALA A 249 7.48 10.41 -5.71
CA ALA A 249 7.04 9.83 -4.45
C ALA A 249 8.06 10.05 -3.31
N ARG A 250 9.36 9.91 -3.61
CA ARG A 250 10.43 10.17 -2.64
C ARG A 250 10.37 11.60 -2.08
N LYS A 251 10.19 12.60 -2.96
CA LYS A 251 10.12 14.01 -2.54
C LYS A 251 8.93 14.26 -1.62
N THR A 252 7.77 13.70 -1.97
CA THR A 252 6.58 13.82 -1.12
C THR A 252 6.77 13.16 0.24
N LEU A 253 7.35 11.96 0.28
CA LEU A 253 7.65 11.25 1.53
C LEU A 253 8.63 12.00 2.43
N VAL A 254 9.60 12.71 1.84
CA VAL A 254 10.50 13.61 2.59
C VAL A 254 9.71 14.79 3.18
N TRP A 255 8.77 15.40 2.43
CA TRP A 255 7.93 16.48 2.94
C TRP A 255 7.04 16.05 4.09
N PHE A 256 6.56 14.81 4.07
CA PHE A 256 5.77 14.23 5.16
C PHE A 256 6.62 13.75 6.34
N GLY A 257 7.95 13.84 6.25
CA GLY A 257 8.85 13.39 7.32
C GLY A 257 8.86 11.88 7.51
N LEU A 258 8.48 11.10 6.50
CA LEU A 258 8.44 9.63 6.55
C LEU A 258 9.70 8.96 6.01
N LEU A 259 10.46 9.71 5.20
CA LEU A 259 11.64 9.22 4.51
C LEU A 259 12.77 10.25 4.63
N ASN A 260 13.92 9.80 5.14
CA ASN A 260 15.17 10.52 5.04
C ASN A 260 15.88 10.14 3.73
N VAL A 261 16.46 11.13 3.06
CA VAL A 261 17.22 10.91 1.84
C VAL A 261 18.50 11.72 1.83
N GLU A 262 19.63 11.04 1.65
CA GLU A 262 20.89 11.68 1.30
C GLU A 262 21.16 11.52 -0.20
N GLU A 263 21.45 12.64 -0.86
CA GLU A 263 21.87 12.70 -2.24
C GLU A 263 23.39 12.92 -2.27
N LEU A 264 24.13 11.90 -2.69
CA LEU A 264 25.58 11.99 -2.84
C LEU A 264 25.94 12.32 -4.28
N GLY A 265 26.95 13.17 -4.46
CA GLY A 265 27.47 13.52 -5.79
C GLY A 265 26.50 14.33 -6.66
N ARG A 266 25.43 14.91 -6.09
CA ARG A 266 24.51 15.79 -6.80
C ARG A 266 24.69 17.24 -6.37
N HIS A 267 24.82 18.15 -7.34
CA HIS A 267 24.78 19.58 -7.14
C HIS A 267 23.40 20.02 -6.62
N GLY A 268 23.31 21.22 -6.05
CA GLY A 268 22.03 21.79 -5.57
C GLY A 268 20.94 21.93 -6.65
N ASP A 269 21.29 21.78 -7.93
CA ASP A 269 20.40 21.74 -9.09
C ASP A 269 19.95 20.30 -9.49
N GLY A 270 20.44 19.28 -8.77
CA GLY A 270 20.13 17.87 -8.99
C GLY A 270 20.96 17.16 -10.08
N ARG A 271 21.99 17.81 -10.66
CA ARG A 271 22.91 17.20 -11.65
C ARG A 271 24.14 16.58 -10.97
N ALA A 272 24.71 15.54 -11.59
CA ALA A 272 25.92 14.86 -11.12
C ALA A 272 26.99 14.91 -12.23
N GLU A 273 28.24 15.16 -11.85
CA GLU A 273 29.33 15.44 -12.80
C GLU A 273 30.01 14.20 -13.39
N ASN A 274 29.89 13.04 -12.74
CA ASN A 274 30.49 11.80 -13.21
C ASN A 274 29.50 10.64 -13.06
N GLY A 275 29.51 9.69 -14.00
CA GLY A 275 28.62 8.52 -14.00
C GLY A 275 28.77 7.59 -12.79
N ASP A 276 29.75 7.85 -11.92
CA ASP A 276 29.98 7.12 -10.69
C ASP A 276 29.41 7.88 -9.48
N GLN A 277 28.45 7.19 -8.83
CA GLN A 277 27.68 7.55 -7.62
C GLN A 277 26.47 8.49 -7.82
N LEU A 278 25.40 7.89 -8.33
CA LEU A 278 24.05 8.47 -8.55
C LEU A 278 22.97 7.92 -7.60
N VAL A 279 23.37 7.21 -6.54
CA VAL A 279 22.45 6.44 -5.72
C VAL A 279 21.96 7.23 -4.52
N HIS A 280 20.64 7.31 -4.35
CA HIS A 280 20.05 7.91 -3.17
C HIS A 280 20.23 6.93 -2.00
N ARG A 281 20.65 7.46 -0.84
CA ARG A 281 20.60 6.72 0.41
C ARG A 281 19.27 7.01 1.10
N LEU A 282 18.54 5.98 1.50
CA LEU A 282 17.14 6.05 1.93
C LEU A 282 17.00 5.49 3.34
N GLY A 283 16.27 6.19 4.22
CA GLY A 283 15.94 5.70 5.55
C GLY A 283 14.49 5.97 5.88
N LEU A 284 13.76 4.98 6.39
CA LEU A 284 12.48 5.26 7.04
C LEU A 284 12.73 6.12 8.28
N VAL A 285 11.82 7.04 8.57
CA VAL A 285 11.85 7.86 9.79
C VAL A 285 10.74 7.34 10.71
N PRO A 286 11.03 6.44 11.66
CA PRO A 286 10.00 5.82 12.50
C PRO A 286 9.11 6.84 13.22
N GLU A 287 9.70 7.91 13.74
CA GLU A 287 9.01 8.98 14.46
C GLU A 287 8.00 9.73 13.58
N GLY A 288 8.23 9.77 12.26
CA GLY A 288 7.31 10.36 11.31
C GLY A 288 5.98 9.62 11.24
N PHE A 289 5.97 8.32 11.54
CA PHE A 289 4.76 7.50 11.54
C PHE A 289 3.92 7.65 12.82
N GLU A 290 4.45 8.26 13.88
CA GLU A 290 3.77 8.40 15.18
C GLU A 290 2.75 9.54 15.21
N SER A 291 2.80 10.45 14.23
CA SER A 291 1.87 11.58 14.12
C SER A 291 0.63 11.23 13.28
N PRO A 292 -0.56 11.78 13.62
CA PRO A 292 -1.76 11.64 12.80
C PRO A 292 -1.53 12.12 11.35
N ALA A 293 -1.65 11.20 10.39
CA ALA A 293 -1.18 11.41 9.03
C ALA A 293 -1.85 12.60 8.33
N ALA A 294 -3.17 12.71 8.45
CA ALA A 294 -3.93 13.79 7.81
C ALA A 294 -3.52 15.18 8.31
N THR A 295 -3.17 15.31 9.60
CA THR A 295 -2.64 16.56 10.15
C THR A 295 -1.30 16.91 9.51
N VAL A 296 -0.37 15.95 9.46
CA VAL A 296 0.97 16.18 8.88
C VAL A 296 0.90 16.51 7.39
N VAL A 297 0.13 15.75 6.61
CA VAL A 297 -0.04 15.97 5.17
C VAL A 297 -0.62 17.36 4.89
N MET A 298 -1.66 17.77 5.63
CA MET A 298 -2.26 19.09 5.44
C MET A 298 -1.29 20.21 5.77
N SER A 299 -0.57 20.12 6.89
CA SER A 299 0.47 21.09 7.25
C SER A 299 1.57 21.18 6.20
N ALA A 300 2.06 20.03 5.71
CA ALA A 300 3.08 19.98 4.68
C ALA A 300 2.60 20.60 3.35
N LEU A 301 1.39 20.26 2.89
CA LEU A 301 0.82 20.83 1.66
C LEU A 301 0.58 22.33 1.78
N THR A 302 0.10 22.80 2.93
CA THR A 302 -0.12 24.23 3.20
C THR A 302 1.19 25.00 3.14
N ALA A 303 2.24 24.47 3.78
CA ALA A 303 3.58 25.06 3.73
C ALA A 303 4.15 25.09 2.31
N GLN A 304 3.90 24.06 1.49
CA GLN A 304 4.35 24.06 0.09
C GLN A 304 3.59 25.05 -0.79
N LEU A 305 2.28 25.22 -0.56
CA LEU A 305 1.48 26.23 -1.27
C LEU A 305 1.92 27.66 -0.92
N ALA A 306 2.30 27.91 0.34
CA ALA A 306 2.80 29.22 0.79
C ALA A 306 4.21 29.57 0.27
N ARG A 307 4.96 28.59 -0.25
CA ARG A 307 6.29 28.78 -0.85
C ARG A 307 6.23 29.10 -2.35
N ARG A 308 5.05 29.05 -2.97
CA ARG A 308 4.79 29.46 -4.36
C ARG A 308 4.36 30.92 -4.41
#